data_AF-A0A3M1HED8-F1
#
_entry.id   AF-A0A3M1HED8-F1
#
_cell.length_a   1.000
_cell.length_b   1.000
_cell.length_c   1.000
_cell.angle_alpha   90.00
_cell.angle_beta   90.00
_cell.angle_gamma   90.00
#
_symmetry.space_group_name_H-M   'P 1'
#
loop_
_entity.id
_entity.type
_entity.pdbx_description
1 polymer ?
#
loop_
_entity_poly.entity_id
_entity_poly.type
_entity_poly.pdbx_seq_one_letter_code
_entity_poly.pdbx_strand_id
1 'polypeptide(L)'
;WDVIAKENGFDEQGNWYSIEEAKEGNYGGWLDNQNWVGSTDFSNPANIGGLEWRVDLENLFSYMFLEAYAQNVEWPDSNWIVYQRVDPGADINGVERKWRLIVWDAETTFGTGADNRADINMIERVHSPHDSITRLLEKPFIGNCALKHRFAQRAREYLGVDNPEGKPETEIGQLSKERVKAEILKQAAIVRPFIPLETARWAPDLPGPDLFEQNIQHALEFVDRREAVMLDNLDKLLYQTFTTCK
;
A
#
# COMPACT_ATOMS: atom_id res chain seq x y z
N TRP A 1 20.47 6.17 8.16
CA TRP A 1 19.00 6.15 8.16
C TRP A 1 18.55 5.04 9.08
N ASP A 2 17.27 4.94 9.39
CA ASP A 2 16.71 3.68 9.87
C ASP A 2 15.80 3.13 8.77
N VAL A 3 16.06 1.90 8.33
CA VAL A 3 15.31 1.21 7.27
C VAL A 3 14.97 -0.18 7.76
N ILE A 4 13.68 -0.48 7.89
CA ILE A 4 13.15 -1.75 8.36
C ILE A 4 12.41 -2.40 7.21
N ALA A 5 12.64 -3.68 7.00
CA ALA A 5 11.93 -4.48 6.01
C ALA A 5 11.33 -5.70 6.69
N LYS A 6 10.21 -6.18 6.15
CA LYS A 6 9.69 -7.50 6.49
C LYS A 6 9.94 -8.47 5.36
N GLU A 7 10.65 -9.54 5.68
CA GLU A 7 10.97 -10.62 4.76
C GLU A 7 10.43 -11.93 5.30
N ASN A 8 9.96 -12.76 4.39
CA ASN A 8 9.60 -14.15 4.62
C ASN A 8 10.33 -15.04 3.61
N GLY A 9 10.52 -16.29 3.97
CA GLY A 9 11.26 -17.21 3.11
C GLY A 9 11.60 -18.51 3.80
N PHE A 10 12.56 -19.22 3.23
CA PHE A 10 13.13 -20.44 3.79
C PHE A 10 14.61 -20.22 4.08
N ASP A 11 15.06 -20.61 5.27
CA ASP A 11 16.48 -20.60 5.60
C ASP A 11 17.25 -21.71 4.84
N GLU A 12 18.56 -21.76 5.00
CA GLU A 12 19.41 -22.78 4.37
C GLU A 12 19.07 -24.22 4.79
N GLN A 13 18.35 -24.38 5.92
CA GLN A 13 17.89 -25.66 6.44
C GLN A 13 16.45 -25.99 5.98
N GLY A 14 15.82 -25.12 5.19
CA GLY A 14 14.47 -25.27 4.70
C GLY A 14 13.38 -24.94 5.73
N ASN A 15 13.71 -24.26 6.83
CA ASN A 15 12.70 -23.79 7.78
C ASN A 15 12.11 -22.47 7.27
N TRP A 16 10.78 -22.37 7.33
CA TRP A 16 10.10 -21.14 7.01
C TRP A 16 10.36 -20.08 8.10
N TYR A 17 10.64 -18.85 7.69
CA TYR A 17 10.74 -17.69 8.57
C TYR A 17 9.92 -16.52 8.06
N SER A 18 9.54 -15.63 8.97
CA SER A 18 9.00 -14.30 8.69
C SER A 18 9.49 -13.38 9.79
N ILE A 19 10.30 -12.38 9.40
CA ILE A 19 10.98 -11.50 10.34
C ILE A 19 10.92 -10.05 9.87
N GLU A 20 10.77 -9.14 10.83
CA GLU A 20 11.07 -7.73 10.64
C GLU A 20 12.51 -7.47 11.06
N GLU A 21 13.30 -6.84 10.19
CA GLU A 21 14.70 -6.56 10.50
C GLU A 21 15.14 -5.19 9.99
N ALA A 22 16.14 -4.64 10.68
CA ALA A 22 16.80 -3.42 10.23
C ALA A 22 17.78 -3.75 9.10
N LYS A 23 17.47 -3.28 7.89
CA LYS A 23 18.35 -3.35 6.72
C LYS A 23 19.41 -2.25 6.75
N GLU A 24 19.08 -1.10 7.33
CA GLU A 24 20.02 -0.03 7.65
C GLU A 24 19.66 0.59 9.00
N GLY A 25 20.67 1.00 9.77
CA GLY A 25 20.46 1.72 11.03
C GLY A 25 20.00 0.82 12.16
N ASN A 26 18.99 1.26 12.91
CA ASN A 26 18.54 0.62 14.14
C ASN A 26 17.04 0.34 14.15
N TYR A 27 16.66 -0.86 14.60
CA TYR A 27 15.27 -1.28 14.80
C TYR A 27 14.57 -0.56 15.98
N GLY A 28 15.32 -0.04 16.94
CA GLY A 28 14.78 0.54 18.18
C GLY A 28 13.77 1.67 17.94
N GLY A 29 14.00 2.55 16.97
CA GLY A 29 13.06 3.63 16.67
C GLY A 29 11.72 3.13 16.13
N TRP A 30 11.73 2.03 15.36
CA TRP A 30 10.52 1.40 14.86
C TRP A 30 9.77 0.69 16.00
N LEU A 31 10.49 -0.07 16.84
CA LEU A 31 9.92 -0.70 18.02
C LEU A 31 9.26 0.32 18.97
N ASP A 32 9.93 1.45 19.22
CA ASP A 32 9.39 2.54 20.03
C ASP A 32 8.12 3.13 19.42
N ASN A 33 8.07 3.29 18.09
CA ASN A 33 6.87 3.71 17.39
C ASN A 33 5.73 2.70 17.56
N GLN A 34 6.02 1.40 17.35
CA GLN A 34 5.04 0.32 17.49
C GLN A 34 4.49 0.21 18.91
N ASN A 35 5.34 0.35 19.92
CA ASN A 35 4.93 0.37 21.33
C ASN A 35 4.05 1.58 21.64
N TRP A 36 4.39 2.76 21.10
CA TRP A 36 3.57 3.96 21.27
C TRP A 36 2.19 3.81 20.62
N VAL A 37 2.12 3.37 19.36
CA VAL A 37 0.82 3.14 18.68
C VAL A 37 0.01 2.09 19.46
N GLY A 38 0.64 0.98 19.84
CA GLY A 38 0.00 -0.11 20.57
C GLY A 38 -0.54 0.30 21.95
N SER A 39 0.07 1.28 22.63
CA SER A 39 -0.34 1.74 23.97
C SER A 39 -1.24 2.99 23.96
N THR A 40 -1.27 3.76 22.87
CA THR A 40 -1.98 5.05 22.79
C THR A 40 -3.50 4.89 22.63
N ASP A 41 -4.28 5.68 23.36
CA ASP A 41 -5.74 5.73 23.22
C ASP A 41 -6.17 6.69 22.10
N PHE A 42 -6.54 6.15 20.93
CA PHE A 42 -6.95 6.96 19.78
C PHE A 42 -8.41 7.45 19.81
N SER A 43 -9.17 7.11 20.86
CA SER A 43 -10.48 7.74 21.10
C SER A 43 -10.34 9.22 21.45
N ASN A 44 -9.18 9.65 21.95
CA ASN A 44 -8.84 11.05 22.11
C ASN A 44 -8.29 11.64 20.78
N PRO A 45 -8.98 12.60 20.13
CA PRO A 45 -8.53 13.18 18.87
C PRO A 45 -7.15 13.86 18.95
N ALA A 46 -6.73 14.33 20.13
CA ALA A 46 -5.41 14.94 20.31
C ALA A 46 -4.26 13.95 20.01
N ASN A 47 -4.50 12.65 20.16
CA ASN A 47 -3.48 11.62 19.92
C ASN A 47 -3.23 11.35 18.43
N ILE A 48 -4.13 11.82 17.53
CA ILE A 48 -3.88 11.79 16.08
C ILE A 48 -2.71 12.70 15.72
N GLY A 49 -2.59 13.88 16.35
CA GLY A 49 -1.43 14.73 16.18
C GLY A 49 -0.14 13.98 16.52
N GLY A 50 -0.12 13.21 17.61
CA GLY A 50 1.02 12.36 17.98
C GLY A 50 1.41 11.32 16.91
N LEU A 51 0.42 10.77 16.19
CA LEU A 51 0.67 9.89 15.06
C LEU A 51 1.23 10.66 13.86
N GLU A 52 0.69 11.85 13.56
CA GLU A 52 1.19 12.75 12.51
C GLU A 52 2.63 13.21 12.73
N TRP A 53 3.07 13.33 13.98
CA TRP A 53 4.47 13.64 14.33
C TRP A 53 5.41 12.45 14.09
N ARG A 54 4.90 11.22 14.15
CA ARG A 54 5.70 9.99 14.06
C ARG A 54 5.72 9.38 12.67
N VAL A 55 4.63 9.54 11.93
CA VAL A 55 4.41 8.92 10.62
C VAL A 55 3.92 9.98 9.65
N ASP A 56 4.41 9.93 8.43
CA ASP A 56 3.92 10.78 7.35
C ASP A 56 2.53 10.25 6.92
N LEU A 57 1.45 10.85 7.44
CA LEU A 57 0.10 10.33 7.22
C LEU A 57 -0.34 10.31 5.75
N GLU A 58 0.10 11.27 4.93
CA GLU A 58 -0.23 11.27 3.51
C GLU A 58 0.49 10.14 2.77
N ASN A 59 1.74 9.84 3.16
CA ASN A 59 2.44 8.66 2.65
C ASN A 59 1.81 7.36 3.19
N LEU A 60 1.41 7.30 4.46
CA LEU A 60 0.71 6.15 5.02
C LEU A 60 -0.59 5.86 4.29
N PHE A 61 -1.42 6.88 4.03
CA PHE A 61 -2.68 6.72 3.31
C PHE A 61 -2.47 6.30 1.86
N SER A 62 -1.53 6.94 1.14
CA SER A 62 -1.24 6.56 -0.24
C SER A 62 -0.68 5.14 -0.33
N TYR A 63 0.25 4.76 0.55
CA TYR A 63 0.82 3.42 0.62
C TYR A 63 -0.26 2.36 0.91
N MET A 64 -1.01 2.53 2.00
CA MET A 64 -2.04 1.57 2.43
C MET A 64 -3.12 1.38 1.37
N PHE A 65 -3.54 2.48 0.73
CA PHE A 65 -4.53 2.41 -0.34
C PHE A 65 -3.95 1.81 -1.62
N LEU A 66 -2.68 2.06 -1.95
CA LEU A 66 -2.03 1.47 -3.13
C LEU A 66 -1.89 -0.05 -2.99
N GLU A 67 -1.42 -0.55 -1.84
CA GLU A 67 -1.32 -2.00 -1.59
C GLU A 67 -2.70 -2.66 -1.70
N ALA A 68 -3.72 -2.01 -1.14
CA ALA A 68 -5.09 -2.46 -1.27
C ALA A 68 -5.58 -2.42 -2.72
N TYR A 69 -5.40 -1.31 -3.43
CA TYR A 69 -5.83 -1.13 -4.82
C TYR A 69 -5.17 -2.16 -5.75
N ALA A 70 -3.85 -2.29 -5.68
CA ALA A 70 -3.07 -3.21 -6.50
C ALA A 70 -3.35 -4.69 -6.14
N GLN A 71 -3.97 -4.93 -4.99
CA GLN A 71 -4.27 -6.26 -4.46
C GLN A 71 -2.99 -7.07 -4.22
N ASN A 72 -2.04 -6.48 -3.49
CA ASN A 72 -0.87 -7.19 -3.02
C ASN A 72 -1.28 -8.18 -1.90
N VAL A 73 -1.51 -9.44 -2.27
CA VAL A 73 -2.12 -10.44 -1.36
C VAL A 73 -1.16 -11.00 -0.32
N GLU A 74 0.15 -10.86 -0.53
CA GLU A 74 1.16 -11.24 0.47
C GLU A 74 1.36 -10.12 1.50
N TRP A 75 1.00 -8.89 1.14
CA TRP A 75 0.90 -7.79 2.08
C TRP A 75 -0.33 -7.94 3.02
N PRO A 76 -0.20 -7.64 4.32
CA PRO A 76 0.96 -7.06 5.02
C PRO A 76 1.91 -8.09 5.66
N ASP A 77 1.76 -9.37 5.35
CA ASP A 77 2.56 -10.44 5.96
C ASP A 77 4.03 -10.39 5.50
N SER A 78 4.30 -9.79 4.35
CA SER A 78 5.62 -9.43 3.82
C SER A 78 5.53 -8.23 2.86
N ASN A 79 6.59 -7.99 2.10
CA ASN A 79 6.60 -7.12 0.92
C ASN A 79 6.41 -5.63 1.27
N TRP A 80 7.00 -5.22 2.39
CA TRP A 80 6.99 -3.83 2.81
C TRP A 80 8.33 -3.37 3.40
N ILE A 81 8.65 -2.11 3.16
CA ILE A 81 9.78 -1.41 3.74
C ILE A 81 9.29 -0.13 4.39
N VAL A 82 9.76 0.14 5.61
CA VAL A 82 9.58 1.44 6.26
C VAL A 82 10.93 2.09 6.53
N TYR A 83 10.97 3.41 6.45
CA TYR A 83 12.20 4.15 6.68
C TYR A 83 11.97 5.49 7.39
N GLN A 84 13.02 5.94 8.06
CA GLN A 84 13.08 7.24 8.71
C GLN A 84 14.49 7.83 8.52
N ARG A 85 14.55 9.15 8.32
CA ARG A 85 15.82 9.87 8.36
C ARG A 85 16.21 10.16 9.80
N VAL A 86 17.47 9.86 10.14
CA VAL A 86 18.03 10.08 11.49
C VAL A 86 19.23 11.03 11.47
N ASP A 87 19.68 11.45 10.28
CA ASP A 87 20.83 12.30 10.09
C ASP A 87 20.62 13.75 10.63
N PRO A 88 21.69 14.42 11.10
CA PRO A 88 21.62 15.82 11.49
C PRO A 88 21.18 16.68 10.30
N GLY A 89 20.04 17.35 10.43
CA GLY A 89 19.42 18.11 9.34
C GLY A 89 18.27 17.40 8.63
N ALA A 90 17.90 16.19 9.06
CA ALA A 90 16.58 15.64 8.76
C ALA A 90 15.49 16.66 9.16
N ASP A 91 15.68 17.36 10.27
CA ASP A 91 14.80 18.44 10.77
C ASP A 91 14.89 19.77 10.00
N ILE A 92 15.39 19.78 8.76
CA ILE A 92 15.47 20.99 7.92
C ILE A 92 14.23 21.04 7.03
N ASN A 93 13.49 22.15 7.11
CA ASN A 93 12.26 22.45 6.34
C ASN A 93 11.01 21.62 6.71
N GLY A 94 10.86 21.18 7.96
CA GLY A 94 9.65 20.50 8.43
C GLY A 94 9.52 19.04 7.96
N VAL A 95 10.58 18.48 7.36
CA VAL A 95 10.65 17.04 7.04
C VAL A 95 11.12 16.31 8.29
N GLU A 96 10.29 16.34 9.33
CA GLU A 96 10.53 15.69 10.60
C GLU A 96 10.94 14.22 10.43
N ARG A 97 11.55 13.66 11.48
CA ARG A 97 11.83 12.23 11.67
C ARG A 97 10.52 11.43 11.67
N LYS A 98 9.84 11.36 10.53
CA LYS A 98 8.61 10.60 10.31
C LYS A 98 8.95 9.31 9.58
N TRP A 99 8.32 8.23 10.03
CA TRP A 99 8.29 6.97 9.29
C TRP A 99 7.53 7.15 7.99
N ARG A 100 8.09 6.58 6.93
CA ARG A 100 7.53 6.50 5.59
C ARG A 100 7.59 5.05 5.11
N LEU A 101 6.65 4.69 4.26
CA LEU A 101 6.41 3.36 3.76
C LEU A 101 6.72 3.34 2.26
N ILE A 102 7.29 2.23 1.81
CA ILE A 102 7.65 1.95 0.42
C ILE A 102 7.10 0.58 0.07
N VAL A 103 6.48 0.48 -1.10
CA VAL A 103 6.06 -0.79 -1.70
C VAL A 103 7.30 -1.60 -2.06
N TRP A 104 7.32 -2.86 -1.65
CA TRP A 104 8.33 -3.85 -2.01
C TRP A 104 7.62 -5.08 -2.60
N ASP A 105 8.31 -5.89 -3.41
CA ASP A 105 7.80 -7.15 -4.01
C ASP A 105 6.30 -7.15 -4.32
N ALA A 106 5.93 -6.47 -5.40
CA ALA A 106 4.55 -6.28 -5.83
C ALA A 106 4.26 -6.97 -7.17
N GLU A 107 5.01 -8.00 -7.54
CA GLU A 107 4.87 -8.71 -8.81
C GLU A 107 3.60 -9.58 -8.88
N THR A 108 3.05 -9.98 -7.73
CA THR A 108 1.78 -10.73 -7.62
C THR A 108 0.56 -9.82 -7.46
N THR A 109 0.60 -8.62 -8.05
CA THR A 109 -0.49 -7.62 -8.03
C THR A 109 -1.28 -7.59 -9.34
N PHE A 110 -2.30 -6.75 -9.43
CA PHE A 110 -3.13 -6.58 -10.64
C PHE A 110 -3.81 -7.87 -11.10
N GLY A 111 -4.21 -8.71 -10.14
CA GLY A 111 -4.91 -9.96 -10.40
C GLY A 111 -4.00 -11.08 -10.91
N THR A 112 -2.69 -10.97 -10.76
CA THR A 112 -1.76 -12.08 -11.02
C THR A 112 -1.60 -12.98 -9.78
N GLY A 113 -0.75 -14.02 -9.88
CA GLY A 113 -0.48 -14.94 -8.77
C GLY A 113 -1.54 -16.04 -8.60
N ALA A 114 -1.43 -16.79 -7.50
CA ALA A 114 -2.28 -17.96 -7.22
C ALA A 114 -3.77 -17.61 -7.03
N ASP A 115 -4.07 -16.38 -6.65
CA ASP A 115 -5.42 -15.93 -6.32
C ASP A 115 -6.24 -15.45 -7.52
N ASN A 116 -5.61 -15.08 -8.64
CA ASN A 116 -6.20 -14.62 -9.92
C ASN A 116 -7.63 -14.02 -9.84
N ARG A 117 -7.80 -13.06 -8.92
CA ARG A 117 -9.08 -12.42 -8.60
C ARG A 117 -8.91 -10.91 -8.62
N ALA A 118 -10.00 -10.18 -8.88
CA ALA A 118 -10.02 -8.72 -8.85
C ALA A 118 -10.95 -8.16 -7.75
N ASP A 119 -11.69 -9.02 -7.07
CA ASP A 119 -12.78 -8.71 -6.15
C ASP A 119 -12.42 -8.94 -4.67
N ILE A 120 -11.14 -9.18 -4.36
CA ILE A 120 -10.71 -9.31 -2.97
C ILE A 120 -10.82 -7.96 -2.27
N ASN A 121 -11.54 -7.93 -1.14
CA ASN A 121 -11.62 -6.76 -0.27
C ASN A 121 -10.30 -6.59 0.50
N MET A 122 -9.39 -5.80 -0.07
CA MET A 122 -8.12 -5.49 0.59
C MET A 122 -8.22 -4.27 1.50
N ILE A 123 -9.30 -3.48 1.45
CA ILE A 123 -9.53 -2.35 2.36
C ILE A 123 -9.63 -2.84 3.81
N GLU A 124 -10.25 -4.01 4.02
CA GLU A 124 -10.30 -4.62 5.35
C GLU A 124 -8.91 -4.93 5.91
N ARG A 125 -7.95 -5.33 5.07
CA ARG A 125 -6.58 -5.60 5.51
C ARG A 125 -5.83 -4.37 5.99
N VAL A 126 -6.11 -3.20 5.40
CA VAL A 126 -5.48 -1.91 5.76
C VAL A 126 -5.55 -1.61 7.26
N HIS A 127 -6.61 -2.05 7.92
CA HIS A 127 -6.87 -1.70 9.32
C HIS A 127 -7.18 -2.93 10.19
N SER A 128 -6.70 -4.10 9.80
CA SER A 128 -6.87 -5.34 10.56
C SER A 128 -5.57 -5.75 11.28
N PRO A 129 -5.64 -6.49 12.41
CA PRO A 129 -4.50 -6.90 13.22
C PRO A 129 -3.69 -8.01 12.56
N HIS A 130 -3.01 -7.68 11.46
CA HIS A 130 -2.19 -8.63 10.71
C HIS A 130 -0.71 -8.42 11.01
N ASP A 131 -0.27 -7.16 11.11
CA ASP A 131 1.15 -6.83 11.11
C ASP A 131 1.48 -5.48 11.81
N SER A 132 2.75 -5.21 12.08
CA SER A 132 3.20 -3.93 12.64
C SER A 132 2.91 -2.75 11.72
N ILE A 133 2.89 -2.96 10.40
CA ILE A 133 2.58 -1.89 9.45
C ILE A 133 1.09 -1.53 9.48
N THR A 134 0.19 -2.52 9.52
CA THR A 134 -1.26 -2.26 9.59
C THR A 134 -1.69 -1.74 10.95
N ARG A 135 -0.94 -2.03 12.02
CA ARG A 135 -1.15 -1.45 13.36
C ARG A 135 -1.18 0.09 13.34
N LEU A 136 -0.46 0.72 12.40
CA LEU A 136 -0.46 2.17 12.23
C LEU A 136 -1.86 2.73 11.92
N LEU A 137 -2.78 1.93 11.38
CA LEU A 137 -4.16 2.33 11.10
C LEU A 137 -5.19 1.50 11.85
N GLU A 138 -4.92 0.23 12.17
CA GLU A 138 -5.82 -0.67 12.90
C GLU A 138 -6.41 -0.02 14.16
N LYS A 139 -5.56 0.32 15.13
CA LYS A 139 -6.00 0.91 16.39
C LYS A 139 -6.55 2.33 16.21
N PRO A 140 -5.89 3.22 15.43
CA PRO A 140 -6.45 4.54 15.14
C PRO A 140 -7.82 4.51 14.46
N PHE A 141 -8.11 3.55 13.58
CA PHE A 141 -9.41 3.45 12.90
C PHE A 141 -10.52 2.95 13.82
N ILE A 142 -10.19 2.15 14.83
CA ILE A 142 -11.16 1.76 15.87
C ILE A 142 -11.50 2.97 16.75
N GLY A 143 -10.48 3.71 17.20
CA GLY A 143 -10.67 4.82 18.13
C GLY A 143 -11.10 6.15 17.48
N ASN A 144 -10.77 6.37 16.21
CA ASN A 144 -10.89 7.69 15.59
C ASN A 144 -11.59 7.66 14.23
N CYS A 145 -12.86 8.04 14.25
CA CYS A 145 -13.71 8.03 13.07
C CYS A 145 -13.37 9.15 12.08
N ALA A 146 -12.86 10.27 12.55
CA ALA A 146 -12.39 11.36 11.68
C ALA A 146 -11.19 10.90 10.83
N LEU A 147 -10.25 10.13 11.41
CA LEU A 147 -9.14 9.56 10.67
C LEU A 147 -9.61 8.56 9.62
N LYS A 148 -10.56 7.68 9.97
CA LYS A 148 -11.16 6.71 9.03
C LYS A 148 -11.86 7.41 7.86
N HIS A 149 -12.64 8.46 8.16
CA HIS A 149 -13.28 9.30 7.13
C HIS A 149 -12.23 9.99 6.25
N ARG A 150 -11.17 10.56 6.84
CA ARG A 150 -10.07 11.20 6.11
C ARG A 150 -9.37 10.22 5.16
N PHE A 151 -9.09 9.00 5.61
CA PHE A 151 -8.53 7.94 4.75
C PHE A 151 -9.46 7.62 3.58
N ALA A 152 -10.75 7.37 3.86
CA ALA A 152 -11.71 7.01 2.81
C ALA A 152 -11.90 8.14 1.79
N GLN A 153 -11.97 9.39 2.24
CA GLN A 153 -12.01 10.55 1.36
C GLN A 153 -10.74 10.66 0.51
N ARG A 154 -9.56 10.44 1.10
CA ARG A 154 -8.29 10.47 0.37
C ARG A 154 -8.18 9.35 -0.66
N ALA A 155 -8.65 8.15 -0.33
CA ALA A 155 -8.76 7.04 -1.26
C ALA A 155 -9.66 7.35 -2.47
N ARG A 156 -10.80 8.00 -2.23
CA ARG A 156 -11.73 8.45 -3.29
C ARG A 156 -11.12 9.55 -4.16
N GLU A 157 -10.29 10.44 -3.60
CA GLU A 157 -9.49 11.39 -4.36
C GLU A 157 -8.45 10.70 -5.25
N TYR A 158 -7.77 9.65 -4.77
CA TYR A 158 -6.83 8.87 -5.60
C TYR A 158 -7.52 8.17 -6.78
N LEU A 159 -8.75 7.71 -6.60
CA LEU A 159 -9.58 7.18 -7.68
C LEU A 159 -10.11 8.28 -8.62
N GLY A 160 -10.06 9.54 -8.21
CA GLY A 160 -10.52 10.69 -9.01
C GLY A 160 -12.03 10.90 -9.00
N VAL A 161 -12.76 10.23 -8.10
CA VAL A 161 -14.22 10.35 -8.01
C VAL A 161 -14.67 11.52 -7.15
N ASP A 162 -13.82 11.96 -6.22
CA ASP A 162 -14.07 13.08 -5.31
C ASP A 162 -12.92 14.10 -5.39
N ASN A 163 -13.24 15.39 -5.25
CA ASN A 163 -12.26 16.47 -5.09
C ASN A 163 -12.86 17.64 -4.29
N PRO A 164 -13.22 17.42 -3.01
CA PRO A 164 -13.95 18.42 -2.21
C PRO A 164 -13.13 19.69 -1.95
N GLU A 165 -11.80 19.58 -1.94
CA GLU A 165 -10.88 20.70 -1.70
C GLU A 165 -10.42 21.41 -2.98
N GLY A 166 -10.87 20.97 -4.16
CA GLY A 166 -10.49 21.58 -5.43
C GLY A 166 -8.99 21.45 -5.75
N LYS A 167 -8.37 20.33 -5.36
CA LYS A 167 -6.95 20.02 -5.62
C LYS A 167 -6.66 20.01 -7.13
N PRO A 168 -5.42 20.34 -7.54
CA PRO A 168 -5.00 20.25 -8.93
C PRO A 168 -5.17 18.84 -9.50
N GLU A 169 -5.39 18.71 -10.81
CA GLU A 169 -5.53 17.41 -11.49
C GLU A 169 -4.32 16.48 -11.33
N THR A 170 -3.14 17.03 -11.02
CA THR A 170 -1.92 16.27 -10.72
C THR A 170 -1.98 15.56 -9.35
N GLU A 171 -2.89 15.98 -8.47
CA GLU A 171 -3.02 15.51 -7.08
C GLU A 171 -4.24 14.63 -6.83
N ILE A 172 -5.05 14.39 -7.87
CA ILE A 172 -6.24 13.52 -7.85
C ILE A 172 -6.20 12.54 -9.02
N GLY A 173 -6.90 11.41 -8.87
CA GLY A 173 -7.11 10.44 -9.94
C GLY A 173 -5.85 9.66 -10.37
N GLN A 174 -4.80 9.60 -9.56
CA GLN A 174 -3.59 8.82 -9.89
C GLN A 174 -3.90 7.33 -10.09
N LEU A 175 -4.94 6.83 -9.43
CA LEU A 175 -5.44 5.46 -9.52
C LEU A 175 -6.79 5.36 -10.24
N SER A 176 -7.19 6.39 -10.99
CA SER A 176 -8.39 6.31 -11.83
C SER A 176 -8.21 5.19 -12.86
N LYS A 177 -9.31 4.51 -13.20
CA LYS A 177 -9.31 3.44 -14.22
C LYS A 177 -8.54 3.84 -15.48
N GLU A 178 -8.81 5.03 -16.01
CA GLU A 178 -8.24 5.51 -17.26
C GLU A 178 -6.73 5.73 -17.16
N ARG A 179 -6.25 6.36 -16.07
CA ARG A 179 -4.83 6.64 -15.89
C ARG A 179 -4.03 5.36 -15.69
N VAL A 180 -4.53 4.42 -14.89
CA VAL A 180 -3.84 3.15 -14.65
C VAL A 180 -3.79 2.31 -15.92
N LYS A 181 -4.89 2.22 -16.68
CA LYS A 181 -4.89 1.55 -18.00
C LYS A 181 -3.89 2.18 -18.97
N ALA A 182 -3.86 3.52 -19.03
CA ALA A 182 -2.92 4.23 -19.89
C ALA A 182 -1.46 3.94 -19.51
N GLU A 183 -1.15 3.89 -18.21
CA GLU A 183 0.20 3.56 -17.75
C GLU A 183 0.57 2.10 -18.04
N ILE A 184 -0.34 1.13 -17.85
CA ILE A 184 -0.11 -0.28 -18.23
C ILE A 184 0.24 -0.39 -19.71
N LEU A 185 -0.54 0.24 -20.59
CA LEU A 185 -0.32 0.20 -22.04
C LEU A 185 0.99 0.89 -22.44
N LYS A 186 1.33 2.01 -21.79
CA LYS A 186 2.59 2.73 -21.99
C LYS A 186 3.79 1.87 -21.60
N GLN A 187 3.78 1.27 -20.41
CA GLN A 187 4.86 0.39 -19.96
C GLN A 187 4.98 -0.86 -20.84
N ALA A 188 3.83 -1.45 -21.21
CA ALA A 188 3.81 -2.57 -22.14
C ALA A 188 4.44 -2.21 -23.50
N ALA A 189 4.14 -1.03 -24.05
CA ALA A 189 4.72 -0.58 -25.31
C ALA A 189 6.26 -0.41 -25.26
N ILE A 190 6.80 0.00 -24.11
CA ILE A 190 8.25 0.12 -23.91
C ILE A 190 8.92 -1.25 -23.93
N VAL A 191 8.34 -2.25 -23.25
CA VAL A 191 8.98 -3.55 -23.03
C VAL A 191 8.69 -4.55 -24.16
N ARG A 192 7.51 -4.48 -24.79
CA ARG A 192 7.03 -5.42 -25.82
C ARG A 192 8.07 -5.77 -26.91
N PRO A 193 8.85 -4.84 -27.49
CA PRO A 193 9.84 -5.18 -28.51
C PRO A 193 10.95 -6.13 -28.03
N PHE A 194 11.21 -6.17 -26.72
CA PHE A 194 12.28 -6.97 -26.11
C PHE A 194 11.80 -8.35 -25.66
N ILE A 195 10.49 -8.57 -25.51
CA ILE A 195 9.92 -9.83 -25.01
C ILE A 195 10.38 -11.07 -25.80
N PRO A 196 10.43 -11.08 -27.15
CA PRO A 196 10.92 -12.25 -27.88
C PRO A 196 12.37 -12.62 -27.51
N LEU A 197 13.23 -11.61 -27.37
CA LEU A 197 14.64 -11.80 -27.01
C LEU A 197 14.79 -12.33 -25.59
N GLU A 198 14.11 -11.70 -24.63
CA GLU A 198 14.17 -12.12 -23.21
C GLU A 198 13.57 -13.51 -23.00
N THR A 199 12.50 -13.86 -23.72
CA THR A 199 11.91 -15.20 -23.70
C THR A 199 12.95 -16.23 -24.18
N ALA A 200 13.56 -16.01 -25.35
CA ALA A 200 14.56 -16.93 -25.88
C ALA A 200 15.77 -17.11 -24.94
N ARG A 201 16.10 -16.07 -24.16
CA ARG A 201 17.23 -16.09 -23.23
C ARG A 201 16.92 -16.81 -21.91
N TRP A 202 15.79 -16.51 -21.28
CA TRP A 202 15.52 -16.91 -19.91
C TRP A 202 14.49 -18.02 -19.77
N ALA A 203 13.55 -18.12 -20.72
CA ALA A 203 12.45 -19.06 -20.65
C ALA A 203 12.04 -19.53 -22.07
N PRO A 204 12.95 -20.20 -22.81
CA PRO A 204 12.74 -20.55 -24.22
C PRO A 204 11.56 -21.50 -24.45
N ASP A 205 11.12 -22.20 -23.39
CA ASP A 205 9.99 -23.13 -23.43
C ASP A 205 8.63 -22.45 -23.18
N LEU A 206 8.61 -21.14 -22.88
CA LEU A 206 7.37 -20.38 -22.68
C LEU A 206 6.86 -19.73 -23.99
N PRO A 207 5.54 -19.50 -24.11
CA PRO A 207 4.94 -18.80 -25.27
C PRO A 207 5.39 -17.35 -25.45
N GLY A 208 6.17 -16.80 -24.50
CA GLY A 208 6.82 -15.49 -24.58
C GLY A 208 5.87 -14.35 -24.95
N PRO A 209 5.89 -13.86 -26.20
CA PRO A 209 5.02 -12.77 -26.65
C PRO A 209 3.52 -12.99 -26.38
N ASP A 210 3.00 -14.20 -26.63
CA ASP A 210 1.55 -14.45 -26.45
C ASP A 210 1.15 -14.42 -24.98
N LEU A 211 2.00 -14.98 -24.10
CA LEU A 211 1.78 -14.94 -22.66
C LEU A 211 1.89 -13.50 -22.13
N PHE A 212 2.82 -12.71 -22.67
CA PHE A 212 2.95 -11.30 -22.34
C PHE A 212 1.68 -10.51 -22.68
N GLU A 213 1.14 -10.63 -23.90
CA GLU A 213 -0.11 -9.93 -24.25
C GLU A 213 -1.31 -10.41 -23.42
N GLN A 214 -1.38 -11.71 -23.09
CA GLN A 214 -2.40 -12.23 -22.18
C GLN A 214 -2.31 -11.58 -20.79
N ASN A 215 -1.10 -11.45 -20.24
CA ASN A 215 -0.89 -10.80 -18.94
C ASN A 215 -1.27 -9.31 -18.97
N ILE A 216 -0.97 -8.59 -20.07
CA ILE A 216 -1.43 -7.21 -20.23
C ILE A 216 -2.96 -7.14 -20.25
N GLN A 217 -3.62 -8.05 -20.99
CA GLN A 217 -5.08 -8.09 -21.04
C GLN A 217 -5.69 -8.38 -19.66
N HIS A 218 -5.15 -9.34 -18.90
CA HIS A 218 -5.60 -9.63 -17.53
C HIS A 218 -5.45 -8.42 -16.61
N ALA A 219 -4.33 -7.69 -16.68
CA ALA A 219 -4.14 -6.48 -15.88
C ALA A 219 -5.16 -5.39 -16.23
N LEU A 220 -5.52 -5.24 -17.52
CA LEU A 220 -6.56 -4.29 -17.94
C LEU A 220 -7.96 -4.68 -17.44
N GLU A 221 -8.29 -5.98 -17.45
CA GLU A 221 -9.54 -6.52 -16.92
C GLU A 221 -9.63 -6.39 -15.39
N PHE A 222 -8.51 -6.57 -14.70
CA PHE A 222 -8.40 -6.28 -13.27
C PHE A 222 -8.79 -4.82 -13.00
N VAL A 223 -8.14 -3.86 -13.68
CA VAL A 223 -8.43 -2.43 -13.52
C VAL A 223 -9.88 -2.11 -13.87
N ASP A 224 -10.47 -2.83 -14.82
CA ASP A 224 -11.89 -2.65 -15.16
C ASP A 224 -12.85 -2.92 -14.02
N ARG A 225 -12.50 -3.86 -13.15
CA ARG A 225 -13.32 -4.25 -12.00
C ARG A 225 -12.90 -3.52 -10.73
N ARG A 226 -11.63 -3.16 -10.61
CA ARG A 226 -11.02 -2.81 -9.33
C ARG A 226 -11.61 -1.55 -8.70
N GLU A 227 -11.85 -0.51 -9.51
CA GLU A 227 -12.41 0.75 -9.02
C GLU A 227 -13.77 0.53 -8.32
N ALA A 228 -14.69 -0.23 -8.94
CA ALA A 228 -15.99 -0.52 -8.36
C ALA A 228 -15.87 -1.31 -7.05
N VAL A 229 -14.95 -2.27 -6.98
CA VAL A 229 -14.67 -3.03 -5.75
C VAL A 229 -14.13 -2.12 -4.65
N MET A 230 -13.23 -1.19 -4.97
CA MET A 230 -12.71 -0.22 -4.00
C MET A 230 -13.80 0.71 -3.50
N LEU A 231 -14.61 1.28 -4.40
CA LEU A 231 -15.69 2.19 -4.02
C LEU A 231 -16.72 1.52 -3.11
N ASP A 232 -17.18 0.31 -3.43
CA ASP A 232 -18.11 -0.44 -2.59
C ASP A 232 -17.57 -0.67 -1.15
N ASN A 233 -16.29 -1.02 -1.02
CA ASN A 233 -15.68 -1.24 0.29
C ASN A 233 -15.37 0.06 1.04
N LEU A 234 -15.04 1.15 0.34
CA LEU A 234 -14.90 2.48 0.93
C LEU A 234 -16.24 3.02 1.43
N ASP A 235 -17.32 2.80 0.68
CA ASP A 235 -18.68 3.20 1.07
C ASP A 235 -19.15 2.42 2.31
N LYS A 236 -18.83 1.12 2.40
CA LYS A 236 -19.03 0.32 3.62
C LYS A 236 -18.23 0.86 4.79
N LEU A 237 -16.96 1.22 4.58
CA LEU A 237 -16.09 1.79 5.62
C LEU A 237 -16.64 3.13 6.14
N LEU A 238 -17.11 3.99 5.24
CA LEU A 238 -17.79 5.25 5.59
C LEU A 238 -19.10 4.98 6.32
N TYR A 239 -19.93 4.05 5.87
CA TYR A 239 -21.18 3.70 6.55
C TYR A 239 -20.94 3.21 7.99
N GLN A 240 -19.88 2.42 8.21
CA GLN A 240 -19.46 2.03 9.56
C GLN A 240 -19.13 3.27 10.41
N THR A 241 -18.41 4.27 9.86
CA THR A 241 -18.15 5.52 10.63
C THR A 241 -19.44 6.20 11.07
N PHE A 242 -20.48 6.25 10.24
CA PHE A 242 -21.74 6.90 10.62
C PHE A 242 -22.52 6.14 11.69
N THR A 243 -22.36 4.82 11.78
CA THR A 243 -23.20 3.97 12.64
C THR A 243 -22.54 3.58 13.96
N THR A 244 -21.20 3.46 13.99
CA THR A 244 -20.46 3.03 15.18
C THR A 244 -19.84 4.19 15.97
N CYS A 245 -19.76 5.38 15.37
CA CYS A 245 -19.16 6.55 15.99
C CYS A 245 -20.26 7.42 16.61
N LYS A 246 -20.28 7.48 17.94
CA LYS A 246 -21.14 8.37 18.72
C LYS A 246 -20.29 9.38 19.46
#